data_AF-A0A1K1RYA5-F1
#
_entry.id   AF-A0A1K1RYA5-F1
#
_cell.length_a   1.000
_cell.length_b   1.000
_cell.length_c   1.000
_cell.angle_alpha   90.00
_cell.angle_beta   90.00
_cell.angle_gamma   90.00
#
_symmetry.space_group_name_H-M   'P 1'
#
loop_
_entity.id
_entity.type
_entity.pdbx_description
1 polymer ?
#
loop_
_entity_poly.entity_id
_entity_poly.type
_entity_poly.pdbx_seq_one_letter_code
_entity_poly.pdbx_strand_id
1 'polypeptide(L)'
;MFTGIRAQQVDVQSYAISLNLQDTTDQIKASVSITLKYLQSTRRLKFDLAGMKVKEVFTGPKKYSFEQDANALYINVDGKAGEQGIYTITYGGTPKDGLIISRNKYGHRTFFTDHWPDRAHQWFPCIDHPSDKAIFRISVAAPDHYTVVANGVKKEEVNMGGHMKMTSWEEKVPLATKVMAFAAADFSVTHSGDVGNIPVDSYVFREDSLHQGYARATQILPYFIQLVGPFQFEKLANIQSKTIFGGMENAGAIFYAEESPGHEKLESLLAHEIAHQWFGDAVTETDWRHLWLSEGFATYFTLLYMEHTYSTDTLKASLKADREKIIAFAKRRKTPVVDTTVHSNYMQLLNANSYERGGWVLHMLRRKIGDERFRAGIRQYFRDYNGRNASTDDFRAEMERAGGENLKGFFTQWLYTAAIPELQVNLNYNESTHTVKMEVIQNQLPLFEFPLEYTLDKTKPLQKLMIKDKVTTVMIPAAAKPAGIWLDPDINLLAEFAR
;
A
#
# COMPACT_ATOMS: atom_id res chain seq x y z
N MET A 1 16.09 21.77 0.36
CA MET A 1 15.03 22.32 1.23
C MET A 1 13.71 21.87 0.64
N PHE A 2 13.15 20.77 1.15
CA PHE A 2 11.85 20.26 0.72
C PHE A 2 10.77 20.88 1.61
N THR A 3 10.21 22.00 1.17
CA THR A 3 9.03 22.63 1.77
C THR A 3 7.79 21.96 1.20
N GLY A 4 7.27 20.93 1.87
CA GLY A 4 6.10 20.20 1.40
C GLY A 4 5.43 19.31 2.44
N ILE A 5 6.18 18.86 3.45
CA ILE A 5 5.58 18.20 4.62
C ILE A 5 4.89 19.31 5.42
N ARG A 6 3.57 19.24 5.58
CA ARG A 6 2.84 20.08 6.54
C ARG A 6 3.57 19.94 7.88
N ALA A 7 4.24 20.98 8.35
CA ALA A 7 5.01 20.89 9.60
C ALA A 7 4.04 20.51 10.73
N GLN A 8 4.12 19.25 11.16
CA GLN A 8 3.15 18.68 12.08
C GLN A 8 3.30 19.39 13.43
N GLN A 9 2.20 19.93 13.96
CA GLN A 9 2.24 20.64 15.25
C GLN A 9 2.42 19.68 16.42
N VAL A 10 1.98 18.44 16.23
CA VAL A 10 1.90 17.38 17.22
C VAL A 10 2.21 16.05 16.58
N ASP A 11 2.51 15.06 17.41
CA ASP A 11 2.68 13.65 17.06
C ASP A 11 1.64 12.85 17.88
N VAL A 12 0.64 12.25 17.24
CA VAL A 12 -0.42 11.53 17.95
C VAL A 12 0.11 10.17 18.39
N GLN A 13 0.09 9.93 19.69
CA GLN A 13 0.59 8.70 20.30
C GLN A 13 -0.48 7.60 20.33
N SER A 14 -1.74 7.96 20.53
CA SER A 14 -2.83 6.98 20.54
C SER A 14 -4.21 7.56 20.28
N TYR A 15 -5.05 6.78 19.61
CA TYR A 15 -6.50 6.95 19.55
C TYR A 15 -7.17 5.85 20.38
N ALA A 16 -8.07 6.22 21.29
CA ALA A 16 -8.97 5.28 21.97
C ALA A 16 -10.41 5.67 21.69
N ILE A 17 -11.07 4.92 20.81
CA ILE A 17 -12.42 5.19 20.31
C ILE A 17 -13.43 4.30 21.04
N SER A 18 -14.56 4.88 21.41
CA SER A 18 -15.75 4.14 21.85
C SER A 18 -16.94 4.57 21.01
N LEU A 19 -17.67 3.63 20.42
CA LEU A 19 -18.85 3.92 19.60
C LEU A 19 -19.97 2.91 19.81
N ASN A 20 -21.19 3.38 19.59
CA ASN A 20 -22.41 2.57 19.63
C ASN A 20 -23.01 2.43 18.23
N LEU A 21 -23.24 1.18 17.80
CA LEU A 21 -23.87 0.83 16.53
C LEU A 21 -25.30 0.33 16.77
N GLN A 22 -26.19 0.57 15.81
CA GLN A 22 -27.61 0.22 15.89
C GLN A 22 -28.15 -0.22 14.54
N ASP A 23 -29.14 -1.13 14.56
CA ASP A 23 -29.79 -1.62 13.33
C ASP A 23 -30.73 -0.61 12.69
N THR A 24 -31.30 0.28 13.49
CA THR A 24 -32.41 1.15 13.10
C THR A 24 -31.94 2.52 12.60
N THR A 25 -30.66 2.84 12.71
CA THR A 25 -30.13 4.16 12.34
C THR A 25 -28.66 4.13 11.97
N ASP A 26 -28.29 4.94 10.98
CA ASP A 26 -26.89 5.20 10.59
C ASP A 26 -26.25 6.29 11.48
N GLN A 27 -26.99 6.87 12.43
CA GLN A 27 -26.41 7.81 13.38
C GLN A 27 -25.55 7.10 14.41
N ILE A 28 -24.30 7.53 14.53
CA ILE A 28 -23.39 7.09 15.58
C ILE A 28 -23.31 8.14 16.69
N LYS A 29 -23.12 7.63 17.92
CA LYS A 29 -22.65 8.42 19.07
C LYS A 29 -21.32 7.81 19.48
N ALA A 30 -20.29 8.65 19.55
CA ALA A 30 -18.95 8.19 19.80
C ALA A 30 -18.16 9.17 20.68
N SER A 31 -17.10 8.64 21.27
CA SER A 31 -16.06 9.42 21.92
C SER A 31 -14.70 8.92 21.48
N VAL A 32 -13.75 9.83 21.30
CA VAL A 32 -12.35 9.47 21.10
C VAL A 32 -11.49 10.18 22.13
N SER A 33 -10.59 9.44 22.77
CA SER A 33 -9.50 9.99 23.54
C SER A 33 -8.23 10.00 22.69
N ILE A 34 -7.70 11.19 22.44
CA ILE A 34 -6.49 11.40 21.64
C ILE A 34 -5.36 11.79 22.59
N THR A 35 -4.32 10.97 22.63
CA THR A 35 -3.08 11.27 23.34
C THR A 35 -2.05 11.73 22.32
N LEU A 36 -1.41 12.87 22.56
CA LEU A 36 -0.45 13.46 21.62
C LEU A 36 0.74 14.09 22.33
N LYS A 37 1.84 14.25 21.60
CA LYS A 37 3.01 15.02 22.01
C LYS A 37 3.07 16.30 21.18
N TYR A 38 3.29 17.44 21.83
CA TYR A 38 3.51 18.69 21.12
C TYR A 38 4.92 18.74 20.54
N LEU A 39 5.04 18.93 19.22
CA LEU A 39 6.33 19.11 18.56
C LEU A 39 6.81 20.56 18.61
N GLN A 40 5.87 21.49 18.80
CA GLN A 40 6.12 22.92 18.98
C GLN A 40 5.07 23.54 19.90
N SER A 41 5.35 24.74 20.43
CA SER A 41 4.36 25.50 21.19
C SER A 41 3.11 25.76 20.35
N THR A 42 1.95 25.35 20.86
CA THR A 42 0.69 25.31 20.11
C THR A 42 -0.42 25.92 20.95
N ARG A 43 -1.13 26.91 20.39
CA ARG A 43 -2.30 27.53 21.03
C ARG A 43 -3.65 27.07 20.48
N ARG A 44 -3.62 26.46 19.30
CA ARG A 44 -4.80 25.97 18.57
C ARG A 44 -4.43 24.65 17.90
N LEU A 45 -4.96 23.55 18.42
CA LEU A 45 -4.85 22.23 17.80
C LEU A 45 -5.89 22.09 16.71
N LYS A 46 -5.51 21.50 15.59
CA LYS A 46 -6.43 21.14 14.51
C LYS A 46 -6.51 19.62 14.39
N PHE A 47 -7.72 19.08 14.38
CA PHE A 47 -8.03 17.74 13.90
C PHE A 47 -8.92 17.84 12.67
N ASP A 48 -8.66 17.02 11.65
CA ASP A 48 -9.56 16.87 10.51
C ASP A 48 -10.80 16.11 10.99
N LEU A 49 -11.99 16.63 10.67
CA LEU A 49 -13.28 16.04 11.04
C LEU A 49 -14.40 16.59 10.14
N ALA A 50 -15.05 15.72 9.38
CA ALA A 50 -16.17 16.07 8.51
C ALA A 50 -17.42 15.25 8.86
N GLY A 51 -18.61 15.80 8.60
CA GLY A 51 -19.89 15.09 8.75
C GLY A 51 -20.36 14.81 10.19
N MET A 52 -19.49 14.94 11.18
CA MET A 52 -19.79 14.73 12.60
C MET A 52 -19.94 16.05 13.35
N LYS A 53 -20.79 16.08 14.38
CA LYS A 53 -20.94 17.25 15.28
C LYS A 53 -20.28 16.99 16.62
N VAL A 54 -19.30 17.81 16.96
CA VAL A 54 -18.64 17.77 18.28
C VAL A 54 -19.56 18.39 19.34
N LYS A 55 -19.67 17.72 20.48
CA LYS A 55 -20.46 18.16 21.63
C LYS A 55 -19.59 18.74 22.73
N GLU A 56 -18.49 18.07 23.05
CA GLU A 56 -17.63 18.46 24.15
C GLU A 56 -16.19 17.99 23.93
N VAL A 57 -15.24 18.79 24.44
CA VAL A 57 -13.81 18.47 24.51
C VAL A 57 -13.34 18.66 25.94
N PHE A 58 -12.71 17.64 26.54
CA PHE A 58 -12.29 17.67 27.94
C PHE A 58 -11.07 16.79 28.25
N THR A 59 -10.44 17.04 29.39
CA THR A 59 -9.41 16.21 30.03
C THR A 59 -9.76 16.08 31.51
N GLY A 60 -10.19 14.90 31.96
CA GLY A 60 -10.73 14.76 33.32
C GLY A 60 -11.86 15.78 33.57
N PRO A 61 -11.79 16.63 34.62
CA PRO A 61 -12.80 17.65 34.88
C PRO A 61 -12.67 18.93 34.03
N LYS A 62 -11.53 19.13 33.34
CA LYS A 62 -11.24 20.38 32.59
C LYS A 62 -11.88 20.33 31.21
N LYS A 63 -12.73 21.31 30.88
CA LYS A 63 -13.30 21.50 29.54
C LYS A 63 -12.47 22.46 28.70
N TYR A 64 -12.49 22.28 27.39
CA TYR A 64 -11.82 23.15 26.43
C TYR A 64 -12.83 23.83 25.51
N SER A 65 -12.62 25.12 25.25
CA SER A 65 -13.32 25.81 24.16
C SER A 65 -12.82 25.30 22.82
N PHE A 66 -13.72 25.13 21.87
CA PHE A 66 -13.40 24.70 20.52
C PHE A 66 -14.25 25.44 19.47
N GLU A 67 -13.74 25.46 18.25
CA GLU A 67 -14.46 25.86 17.04
C GLU A 67 -14.53 24.66 16.10
N GLN A 68 -15.62 24.53 15.36
CA GLN A 68 -15.77 23.48 14.36
C GLN A 68 -16.27 24.10 13.05
N ASP A 69 -15.57 23.82 11.95
CA ASP A 69 -16.03 24.13 10.59
C ASP A 69 -16.50 22.84 9.88
N ALA A 70 -16.73 22.92 8.56
CA ALA A 70 -17.24 21.78 7.80
C ALA A 70 -16.28 20.56 7.72
N ASN A 71 -14.98 20.79 7.89
CA ASN A 71 -13.92 19.82 7.64
C ASN A 71 -12.93 19.67 8.81
N ALA A 72 -13.02 20.50 9.86
CA ALA A 72 -12.06 20.48 10.96
C ALA A 72 -12.65 20.89 12.32
N LEU A 73 -12.04 20.32 13.36
CA LEU A 73 -12.17 20.72 14.75
C LEU A 73 -10.93 21.48 15.19
N TYR A 74 -11.11 22.64 15.81
CA TYR A 74 -10.04 23.44 16.41
C TYR A 74 -10.22 23.56 17.91
N ILE A 75 -9.23 23.13 18.68
CA ILE A 75 -9.27 23.17 20.15
C ILE A 75 -8.29 24.23 20.64
N ASN A 76 -8.76 25.16 21.47
CA ASN A 76 -7.88 26.14 22.10
C ASN A 76 -7.11 25.47 23.25
N VAL A 77 -5.79 25.55 23.20
CA VAL A 77 -4.88 24.88 24.15
C VAL A 77 -3.75 25.83 24.55
N ASP A 78 -2.96 25.42 25.55
CA ASP A 78 -1.68 26.06 25.87
C ASP A 78 -0.61 24.96 25.92
N GLY A 79 -0.34 24.36 24.76
CA GLY A 79 0.60 23.26 24.62
C GLY A 79 2.03 23.77 24.46
N LYS A 80 2.97 23.25 25.25
CA LYS A 80 4.39 23.56 25.11
C LYS A 80 5.12 22.42 24.40
N ALA A 81 6.12 22.77 23.59
CA ALA A 81 6.94 21.78 22.90
C ALA A 81 7.50 20.73 23.87
N GLY A 82 7.37 19.46 23.51
CA GLY A 82 7.80 18.32 24.32
C GLY A 82 6.78 17.80 25.32
N GLU A 83 5.76 18.58 25.69
CA GLU A 83 4.71 18.15 26.62
C GLU A 83 3.68 17.22 25.94
N GLN A 84 2.97 16.47 26.77
CA GLN A 84 1.89 15.58 26.34
C GLN A 84 0.53 16.24 26.57
N GLY A 85 -0.39 16.06 25.63
CA GLY A 85 -1.80 16.43 25.75
C GLY A 85 -2.69 15.20 25.64
N ILE A 86 -3.79 15.17 26.40
CA ILE A 86 -4.82 14.13 26.31
C ILE A 86 -6.17 14.83 26.17
N TYR A 87 -6.90 14.55 25.09
CA TYR A 87 -8.19 15.17 24.80
C TYR A 87 -9.24 14.11 24.54
N THR A 88 -10.30 14.10 25.35
CA THR A 88 -11.49 13.33 25.07
C THR A 88 -12.50 14.20 24.34
N ILE A 89 -12.94 13.75 23.17
CA ILE A 89 -13.87 14.45 22.30
C ILE A 89 -15.12 13.59 22.18
N THR A 90 -16.29 14.13 22.55
CA THR A 90 -17.58 13.47 22.31
C THR A 90 -18.26 14.07 21.09
N TYR A 91 -18.79 13.22 20.23
CA TYR A 91 -19.36 13.64 18.96
C TYR A 91 -20.42 12.65 18.47
N GLY A 92 -21.15 13.03 17.43
CA GLY A 92 -22.08 12.13 16.77
C GLY A 92 -22.67 12.73 15.51
N GLY A 93 -23.32 11.88 14.73
CA GLY A 93 -23.81 12.19 13.40
C GLY A 93 -23.90 10.94 12.54
N THR A 94 -24.21 11.10 11.27
CA THR A 94 -24.18 10.02 10.29
C THR A 94 -22.86 10.12 9.52
N PRO A 95 -22.00 9.08 9.53
CA PRO A 95 -20.80 9.06 8.71
C PRO A 95 -21.15 9.33 7.26
N LYS A 96 -20.46 10.29 6.64
CA LYS A 96 -20.62 10.53 5.21
C LYS A 96 -19.88 9.49 4.39
N ASP A 97 -18.75 9.05 4.92
CA ASP A 97 -17.83 8.11 4.33
C ASP A 97 -16.88 7.57 5.43
N GLY A 98 -15.89 6.76 5.09
CA GLY A 98 -14.85 6.27 6.02
C GLY A 98 -15.32 5.20 7.00
N LEU A 99 -16.56 5.29 7.48
CA LEU A 99 -17.31 4.22 8.12
C LEU A 99 -18.54 3.91 7.26
N ILE A 100 -18.43 2.85 6.46
CA ILE A 100 -19.44 2.38 5.52
C ILE A 100 -20.52 1.62 6.29
N ILE A 101 -21.66 2.28 6.46
CA ILE A 101 -22.88 1.68 7.03
C ILE A 101 -23.80 1.32 5.88
N SER A 102 -23.93 0.03 5.57
CA SER A 102 -24.65 -0.41 4.38
C SER A 102 -25.21 -1.83 4.53
N ARG A 103 -25.88 -2.34 3.50
CA ARG A 103 -26.26 -3.75 3.41
C ARG A 103 -25.26 -4.52 2.55
N ASN A 104 -24.92 -5.75 2.95
CA ASN A 104 -24.15 -6.68 2.13
C ASN A 104 -24.98 -7.25 0.98
N LYS A 105 -24.34 -8.03 0.10
CA LYS A 105 -24.98 -8.70 -1.05
C LYS A 105 -26.14 -9.63 -0.68
N TYR A 106 -26.28 -10.02 0.58
CA TYR A 106 -27.40 -10.81 1.12
C TYR A 106 -28.50 -9.97 1.78
N GLY A 107 -28.36 -8.63 1.79
CA GLY A 107 -29.33 -7.71 2.36
C GLY A 107 -29.16 -7.46 3.86
N HIS A 108 -28.13 -8.02 4.51
CA HIS A 108 -27.86 -7.82 5.93
C HIS A 108 -27.13 -6.52 6.18
N ARG A 109 -27.51 -5.82 7.24
CA ARG A 109 -26.84 -4.58 7.65
C ARG A 109 -25.42 -4.89 8.14
N THR A 110 -24.48 -3.99 7.85
CA THR A 110 -23.06 -4.15 8.15
C THR A 110 -22.39 -2.79 8.39
N PHE A 111 -21.25 -2.82 9.06
CA PHE A 111 -20.43 -1.65 9.38
C PHE A 111 -18.98 -1.97 9.08
N PHE A 112 -18.35 -1.21 8.17
CA PHE A 112 -16.96 -1.42 7.78
C PHE A 112 -16.23 -0.09 7.69
N THR A 113 -15.05 0.02 8.31
CA THR A 113 -14.16 1.14 8.02
C THR A 113 -13.47 0.98 6.66
N ASP A 114 -13.29 2.09 5.96
CA ASP A 114 -12.61 2.15 4.67
C ASP A 114 -11.95 3.54 4.53
N HIS A 115 -10.72 3.66 5.03
CA HIS A 115 -10.09 4.95 5.30
C HIS A 115 -9.16 5.45 4.19
N TRP A 116 -8.76 4.61 3.24
CA TRP A 116 -7.84 5.04 2.19
C TRP A 116 -8.54 6.02 1.22
N PRO A 117 -7.90 7.15 0.84
CA PRO A 117 -6.59 7.59 1.28
C PRO A 117 -6.65 8.32 2.62
N ASP A 118 -7.52 9.31 2.73
CA ASP A 118 -7.71 10.19 3.88
C ASP A 118 -9.20 10.31 4.21
N ARG A 119 -9.87 9.18 4.52
CA ARG A 119 -11.31 9.14 4.80
C ARG A 119 -11.62 8.85 6.28
N ALA A 120 -10.63 8.65 7.13
CA ALA A 120 -10.84 8.42 8.57
C ALA A 120 -11.56 9.61 9.24
N HIS A 121 -11.21 10.84 8.83
CA HIS A 121 -11.82 12.06 9.35
C HIS A 121 -13.32 12.20 9.08
N GLN A 122 -13.91 11.35 8.22
CA GLN A 122 -15.33 11.37 7.89
C GLN A 122 -16.21 10.78 9.01
N TRP A 123 -15.61 10.18 10.03
CA TRP A 123 -16.34 9.68 11.18
C TRP A 123 -15.66 9.85 12.55
N PHE A 124 -14.37 10.19 12.64
CA PHE A 124 -13.75 10.56 13.93
C PHE A 124 -12.67 11.64 13.76
N PRO A 125 -12.44 12.51 14.76
CA PRO A 125 -11.41 13.54 14.66
C PRO A 125 -10.01 12.91 14.70
N CYS A 126 -9.18 13.23 13.71
CA CYS A 126 -7.82 12.67 13.59
C CYS A 126 -6.85 13.62 12.87
N ILE A 127 -5.58 13.24 12.80
CA ILE A 127 -4.63 13.76 11.81
C ILE A 127 -4.62 12.76 10.66
N ASP A 128 -5.32 13.09 9.57
CA ASP A 128 -5.57 12.13 8.48
C ASP A 128 -4.44 12.17 7.44
N HIS A 129 -3.25 11.71 7.84
CA HIS A 129 -2.06 11.72 7.01
C HIS A 129 -1.18 10.49 7.29
N PRO A 130 -0.57 9.85 6.26
CA PRO A 130 0.19 8.62 6.42
C PRO A 130 1.42 8.75 7.32
N SER A 131 1.94 9.98 7.49
CA SER A 131 3.09 10.25 8.35
C SER A 131 2.81 10.27 9.85
N ASP A 132 1.55 10.37 10.27
CA ASP A 132 1.17 10.36 11.69
C ASP A 132 0.72 8.94 12.07
N LYS A 133 1.55 8.24 12.84
CA LYS A 133 1.27 6.86 13.27
C LYS A 133 0.96 6.83 14.75
N ALA A 134 -0.13 6.17 15.14
CA ALA A 134 -0.59 6.11 16.51
C ALA A 134 -1.05 4.70 16.91
N ILE A 135 -0.95 4.39 18.21
CA ILE A 135 -1.57 3.18 18.79
C ILE A 135 -3.10 3.29 18.66
N PHE A 136 -3.75 2.19 18.31
CA PHE A 136 -5.19 2.16 18.06
C PHE A 136 -5.93 1.27 19.07
N ARG A 137 -6.92 1.84 19.74
CA ARG A 137 -7.86 1.12 20.61
C ARG A 137 -9.28 1.44 20.20
N ILE A 138 -10.12 0.42 20.16
CA ILE A 138 -11.52 0.59 19.84
C ILE A 138 -12.42 -0.31 20.69
N SER A 139 -13.47 0.27 21.23
CA SER A 139 -14.56 -0.42 21.91
C SER A 139 -15.86 -0.18 21.16
N VAL A 140 -16.46 -1.25 20.65
CA VAL A 140 -17.68 -1.20 19.84
C VAL A 140 -18.81 -1.86 20.62
N ALA A 141 -19.84 -1.09 20.98
CA ALA A 141 -21.10 -1.64 21.44
C ALA A 141 -22.07 -1.81 20.26
N ALA A 142 -22.48 -3.04 19.98
CA ALA A 142 -23.35 -3.37 18.85
C ALA A 142 -24.38 -4.43 19.26
N PRO A 143 -25.47 -4.61 18.47
CA PRO A 143 -26.36 -5.75 18.63
C PRO A 143 -25.59 -7.08 18.69
N ASP A 144 -26.00 -7.98 19.59
CA ASP A 144 -25.23 -9.16 19.98
C ASP A 144 -25.03 -10.20 18.86
N HIS A 145 -25.86 -10.15 17.82
CA HIS A 145 -25.73 -10.96 16.61
C HIS A 145 -24.55 -10.55 15.71
N TYR A 146 -23.97 -9.36 15.90
CA TYR A 146 -22.76 -8.95 15.19
C TYR A 146 -21.51 -9.60 15.80
N THR A 147 -20.58 -9.97 14.92
CA THR A 147 -19.18 -10.23 15.27
C THR A 147 -18.36 -8.99 14.96
N VAL A 148 -17.63 -8.48 15.94
CA VAL A 148 -16.75 -7.31 15.79
C VAL A 148 -15.31 -7.78 15.68
N VAL A 149 -14.62 -7.32 14.63
CA VAL A 149 -13.18 -7.54 14.40
C VAL A 149 -12.50 -6.20 14.12
N ALA A 150 -11.27 -6.02 14.61
CA ALA A 150 -10.47 -4.82 14.38
C ALA A 150 -8.98 -5.19 14.21
N ASN A 151 -8.11 -4.19 14.07
CA ASN A 151 -6.66 -4.37 14.19
C ASN A 151 -6.29 -4.91 15.60
N GLY A 152 -5.11 -5.52 15.71
CA GLY A 152 -4.57 -5.99 16.99
C GLY A 152 -5.33 -7.16 17.60
N VAL A 153 -5.40 -7.22 18.94
CA VAL A 153 -6.00 -8.36 19.66
C VAL A 153 -7.26 -7.99 20.41
N LYS A 154 -8.19 -8.95 20.52
CA LYS A 154 -9.40 -8.81 21.31
C LYS A 154 -9.02 -8.79 22.79
N LYS A 155 -9.35 -7.70 23.46
CA LYS A 155 -9.05 -7.48 24.90
C LYS A 155 -10.20 -7.92 25.78
N GLU A 156 -11.42 -7.62 25.37
CA GLU A 156 -12.60 -7.79 26.21
C GLU A 156 -13.84 -7.99 25.33
N GLU A 157 -14.79 -8.77 25.84
CA GLU A 157 -16.14 -8.90 25.30
C GLU A 157 -17.13 -8.97 26.47
N VAL A 158 -18.10 -8.06 26.48
CA VAL A 158 -19.04 -7.88 27.60
C VAL A 158 -20.47 -7.87 27.06
N ASN A 159 -21.32 -8.74 27.61
CA ASN A 159 -22.77 -8.64 27.40
C ASN A 159 -23.32 -7.46 28.21
N MET A 160 -23.93 -6.48 27.52
CA MET A 160 -24.46 -5.27 28.14
C MET A 160 -25.93 -5.39 28.55
N GLY A 161 -26.55 -6.56 28.34
CA GLY A 161 -28.00 -6.75 28.42
C GLY A 161 -28.72 -6.16 27.21
N GLY A 162 -30.02 -6.47 27.07
CA GLY A 162 -30.86 -5.89 26.03
C GLY A 162 -30.41 -6.17 24.59
N HIS A 163 -29.87 -7.37 24.32
CA HIS A 163 -29.32 -7.78 23.03
C HIS A 163 -28.16 -6.93 22.52
N MET A 164 -27.37 -6.33 23.42
CA MET A 164 -26.19 -5.55 23.09
C MET A 164 -24.92 -6.20 23.66
N LYS A 165 -23.84 -6.11 22.90
CA LYS A 165 -22.51 -6.64 23.24
C LYS A 165 -21.45 -5.58 22.97
N MET A 166 -20.57 -5.35 23.94
CA MET A 166 -19.39 -4.51 23.78
C MET A 166 -18.18 -5.39 23.50
N THR A 167 -17.42 -5.09 22.45
CA THR A 167 -16.16 -5.78 22.13
C THR A 167 -15.04 -4.75 22.03
N SER A 168 -13.93 -5.00 22.73
CA SER A 168 -12.77 -4.10 22.77
C SER A 168 -11.55 -4.75 22.13
N TRP A 169 -10.85 -3.99 21.28
CA TRP A 169 -9.63 -4.39 20.57
C TRP A 169 -8.51 -3.36 20.79
N GLU A 170 -7.27 -3.83 20.77
CA GLU A 170 -6.07 -2.99 20.91
C GLU A 170 -4.98 -3.45 19.93
N GLU A 171 -4.48 -2.52 19.13
CA GLU A 171 -3.26 -2.64 18.33
C GLU A 171 -2.19 -1.73 18.93
N LYS A 172 -1.06 -2.33 19.32
CA LYS A 172 0.06 -1.64 19.98
C LYS A 172 1.12 -1.17 19.00
N VAL A 173 1.15 -1.74 17.80
CA VAL A 173 1.97 -1.24 16.69
C VAL A 173 1.36 0.08 16.21
N PRO A 174 2.10 1.20 16.19
CA PRO A 174 1.57 2.46 15.68
C PRO A 174 1.16 2.34 14.22
N LEU A 175 -0.08 2.73 13.91
CA LEU A 175 -0.66 2.69 12.56
C LEU A 175 -0.93 4.10 12.05
N ALA A 176 -0.80 4.30 10.74
CA ALA A 176 -1.41 5.47 10.10
C ALA A 176 -2.95 5.32 10.09
N THR A 177 -3.69 6.42 10.14
CA THR A 177 -5.17 6.41 10.15
C THR A 177 -5.77 5.65 8.97
N LYS A 178 -5.11 5.70 7.80
CA LYS A 178 -5.55 5.03 6.56
C LYS A 178 -5.71 3.51 6.70
N VAL A 179 -5.03 2.86 7.66
CA VAL A 179 -5.05 1.39 7.87
C VAL A 179 -5.56 0.97 9.26
N MET A 180 -6.04 1.92 10.05
CA MET A 180 -6.84 1.61 11.24
C MET A 180 -8.23 1.15 10.79
N ALA A 181 -8.71 0.05 11.34
CA ALA A 181 -9.92 -0.58 10.88
C ALA A 181 -10.69 -1.33 11.97
N PHE A 182 -12.01 -1.33 11.80
CA PHE A 182 -12.90 -2.30 12.43
C PHE A 182 -14.06 -2.65 11.49
N ALA A 183 -14.63 -3.83 11.72
CA ALA A 183 -15.83 -4.30 11.06
C ALA A 183 -16.81 -4.88 12.08
N ALA A 184 -18.11 -4.74 11.78
CA ALA A 184 -19.19 -5.43 12.46
C ALA A 184 -20.18 -5.97 11.43
N ALA A 185 -20.32 -7.30 11.37
CA ALA A 185 -21.27 -8.01 10.51
C ALA A 185 -21.63 -9.38 11.12
N ASP A 186 -22.67 -10.04 10.60
CA ASP A 186 -22.92 -11.45 10.89
C ASP A 186 -21.92 -12.31 10.11
N PHE A 187 -20.78 -12.59 10.74
CA PHE A 187 -19.72 -13.40 10.19
C PHE A 187 -19.82 -14.86 10.62
N SER A 188 -19.47 -15.75 9.70
CA SER A 188 -18.90 -17.05 10.01
C SER A 188 -17.38 -16.91 10.10
N VAL A 189 -16.79 -17.34 11.23
CA VAL A 189 -15.35 -17.22 11.48
C VAL A 189 -14.71 -18.60 11.44
N THR A 190 -13.66 -18.74 10.64
CA THR A 190 -12.88 -19.99 10.53
C THR A 190 -11.42 -19.70 10.85
N HIS A 191 -10.89 -20.38 11.87
CA HIS A 191 -9.46 -20.41 12.11
C HIS A 191 -8.77 -21.24 11.01
N SER A 192 -7.95 -20.59 10.19
CA SER A 192 -7.32 -21.20 9.02
C SER A 192 -5.99 -21.89 9.36
N GLY A 193 -5.38 -21.52 10.49
CA GLY A 193 -4.15 -22.10 11.03
C GLY A 193 -3.23 -21.04 11.63
N ASP A 194 -2.11 -21.49 12.19
CA ASP A 194 -1.08 -20.62 12.75
C ASP A 194 0.18 -20.61 11.87
N VAL A 195 0.72 -19.43 11.59
CA VAL A 195 2.04 -19.27 10.96
C VAL A 195 3.03 -18.83 12.04
N GLY A 196 3.74 -19.80 12.61
CA GLY A 196 4.49 -19.56 13.85
C GLY A 196 3.53 -19.28 15.00
N ASN A 197 3.60 -18.08 15.58
CA ASN A 197 2.69 -17.62 16.65
C ASN A 197 1.61 -16.66 16.13
N ILE A 198 1.42 -16.57 14.81
CA ILE A 198 0.49 -15.64 14.18
C ILE A 198 -0.76 -16.42 13.78
N PRO A 199 -1.89 -16.26 14.51
CA PRO A 199 -3.15 -16.85 14.10
C PRO A 199 -3.64 -16.20 12.81
N VAL A 200 -4.05 -17.05 11.87
CA VAL A 200 -4.64 -16.66 10.58
C VAL A 200 -6.10 -17.05 10.58
N ASP A 201 -6.98 -16.06 10.53
CA ASP A 201 -8.43 -16.25 10.62
C ASP A 201 -9.13 -15.74 9.37
N SER A 202 -10.23 -16.39 9.00
CA SER A 202 -11.10 -16.02 7.89
C SER A 202 -12.47 -15.60 8.43
N TYR A 203 -12.91 -14.40 8.06
CA TYR A 203 -14.23 -13.86 8.38
C TYR A 203 -15.00 -13.70 7.07
N VAL A 204 -16.04 -14.50 6.89
CA VAL A 204 -16.92 -14.44 5.71
C VAL A 204 -18.35 -14.21 6.17
N PHE A 205 -19.19 -13.59 5.34
CA PHE A 205 -20.61 -13.50 5.65
C PHE A 205 -21.19 -14.90 5.85
N ARG A 206 -22.20 -15.02 6.71
CA ARG A 206 -22.77 -16.31 7.14
C ARG A 206 -23.11 -17.23 5.96
N GLU A 207 -23.68 -16.68 4.90
CA GLU A 207 -24.06 -17.38 3.67
C GLU A 207 -22.86 -17.93 2.88
N ASP A 208 -21.69 -17.30 3.01
CA ASP A 208 -20.44 -17.71 2.38
C ASP A 208 -19.60 -18.66 3.27
N SER A 209 -20.17 -19.18 4.36
CA SER A 209 -19.45 -19.99 5.37
C SER A 209 -18.74 -21.25 4.84
N LEU A 210 -19.14 -21.79 3.69
CA LEU A 210 -18.47 -22.92 3.04
C LEU A 210 -17.22 -22.51 2.25
N HIS A 211 -16.98 -21.22 2.02
CA HIS A 211 -15.80 -20.72 1.33
C HIS A 211 -14.55 -20.84 2.20
N GLN A 212 -13.48 -21.40 1.62
CA GLN A 212 -12.20 -21.64 2.31
C GLN A 212 -11.01 -20.97 1.59
N GLY A 213 -11.25 -20.14 0.56
CA GLY A 213 -10.18 -19.57 -0.27
C GLY A 213 -9.19 -18.67 0.49
N TYR A 214 -9.64 -18.00 1.56
CA TYR A 214 -8.80 -17.18 2.43
C TYR A 214 -7.75 -17.98 3.20
N ALA A 215 -7.94 -19.29 3.38
CA ALA A 215 -6.95 -20.14 4.05
C ALA A 215 -5.60 -20.18 3.32
N ARG A 216 -5.53 -19.80 2.03
CA ARG A 216 -4.28 -19.62 1.28
C ARG A 216 -3.34 -18.59 1.91
N ALA A 217 -3.85 -17.67 2.74
CA ALA A 217 -3.03 -16.77 3.52
C ALA A 217 -1.97 -17.50 4.38
N THR A 218 -2.25 -18.73 4.83
CA THR A 218 -1.30 -19.57 5.58
C THR A 218 -0.08 -20.01 4.77
N GLN A 219 -0.15 -19.95 3.43
CA GLN A 219 0.96 -20.26 2.51
C GLN A 219 1.70 -18.99 2.07
N ILE A 220 0.97 -17.89 1.90
CA ILE A 220 1.50 -16.58 1.48
C ILE A 220 2.32 -15.92 2.59
N LEU A 221 1.76 -15.87 3.80
CA LEU A 221 2.38 -15.22 4.96
C LEU A 221 3.82 -15.71 5.25
N PRO A 222 4.10 -17.03 5.35
CA PRO A 222 5.47 -17.50 5.61
C PRO A 222 6.46 -17.17 4.50
N TYR A 223 6.01 -17.11 3.23
CA TYR A 223 6.86 -16.70 2.11
C TYR A 223 7.37 -15.27 2.29
N PHE A 224 6.50 -14.32 2.62
CA PHE A 224 6.90 -12.93 2.85
C PHE A 224 7.70 -12.75 4.15
N ILE A 225 7.41 -13.51 5.21
CA ILE A 225 8.26 -13.54 6.41
C ILE A 225 9.69 -13.95 6.06
N GLN A 226 9.86 -14.99 5.23
CA GLN A 226 11.17 -15.44 4.79
C GLN A 226 11.86 -14.40 3.88
N LEU A 227 11.11 -13.73 3.01
CA LEU A 227 11.66 -12.78 2.05
C LEU A 227 12.11 -11.48 2.73
N VAL A 228 11.27 -10.89 3.58
CA VAL A 228 11.41 -9.53 4.12
C VAL A 228 11.91 -9.50 5.57
N GLY A 229 11.28 -10.28 6.45
CA GLY A 229 11.53 -10.22 7.89
C GLY A 229 10.27 -10.49 8.71
N PRO A 230 10.37 -10.43 10.05
CA PRO A 230 9.27 -10.77 10.95
C PRO A 230 8.00 -9.99 10.64
N PHE A 231 6.85 -10.67 10.73
CA PHE A 231 5.54 -10.03 10.73
C PHE A 231 5.32 -9.33 12.07
N GLN A 232 4.96 -8.05 12.05
CA GLN A 232 4.93 -7.23 13.26
C GLN A 232 3.59 -7.26 14.02
N PHE A 233 2.51 -7.69 13.38
CA PHE A 233 1.17 -7.70 13.98
C PHE A 233 0.89 -9.02 14.71
N GLU A 234 0.00 -8.98 15.69
CA GLU A 234 -0.28 -10.15 16.54
C GLU A 234 -1.21 -11.18 15.87
N LYS A 235 -1.88 -10.84 14.77
CA LYS A 235 -2.75 -11.74 13.99
C LYS A 235 -2.81 -11.32 12.52
N LEU A 236 -3.32 -12.22 11.67
CA LEU A 236 -3.75 -11.91 10.32
C LEU A 236 -5.21 -12.35 10.11
N ALA A 237 -6.15 -11.39 10.12
CA ALA A 237 -7.54 -11.67 9.78
C ALA A 237 -7.83 -11.29 8.32
N ASN A 238 -8.42 -12.21 7.57
CA ASN A 238 -8.87 -12.02 6.19
C ASN A 238 -10.39 -11.90 6.17
N ILE A 239 -10.92 -10.73 5.82
CA ILE A 239 -12.29 -10.34 6.11
C ILE A 239 -13.03 -9.98 4.82
N GLN A 240 -14.11 -10.69 4.50
CA GLN A 240 -15.06 -10.27 3.46
C GLN A 240 -15.79 -9.00 3.92
N SER A 241 -15.89 -8.00 3.06
CA SER A 241 -16.25 -6.65 3.47
C SER A 241 -17.01 -5.85 2.42
N LYS A 242 -17.33 -4.61 2.77
CA LYS A 242 -17.92 -3.59 1.90
C LYS A 242 -16.92 -2.54 1.43
N THR A 243 -15.62 -2.86 1.42
CA THR A 243 -14.61 -1.97 0.82
C THR A 243 -15.03 -1.60 -0.61
N ILE A 244 -14.79 -0.35 -1.00
CA ILE A 244 -15.06 0.12 -2.37
C ILE A 244 -13.99 -0.32 -3.37
N PHE A 245 -12.91 -0.95 -2.87
CA PHE A 245 -11.78 -1.46 -3.64
C PHE A 245 -11.90 -2.99 -3.86
N GLY A 246 -10.91 -3.60 -4.54
CA GLY A 246 -10.82 -5.07 -4.60
C GLY A 246 -10.41 -5.68 -3.26
N GLY A 247 -9.42 -5.06 -2.63
CA GLY A 247 -8.95 -5.30 -1.27
C GLY A 247 -8.54 -3.99 -0.62
N MET A 248 -8.40 -4.00 0.70
CA MET A 248 -7.95 -2.88 1.53
C MET A 248 -7.07 -3.45 2.64
N GLU A 249 -5.83 -3.00 2.67
CA GLU A 249 -4.70 -3.64 3.33
C GLU A 249 -4.67 -3.51 4.86
N ASN A 250 -5.73 -2.99 5.47
CA ASN A 250 -5.88 -2.75 6.91
C ASN A 250 -5.03 -3.68 7.80
N ALA A 251 -4.09 -3.09 8.54
CA ALA A 251 -3.05 -3.78 9.31
C ALA A 251 -3.59 -4.94 10.19
N GLY A 252 -3.18 -6.17 9.88
CA GLY A 252 -3.60 -7.40 10.59
C GLY A 252 -5.10 -7.74 10.49
N ALA A 253 -5.87 -7.00 9.69
CA ALA A 253 -7.32 -7.11 9.53
C ALA A 253 -7.76 -6.75 8.10
N ILE A 254 -7.19 -7.42 7.11
CA ILE A 254 -7.35 -7.13 5.68
C ILE A 254 -8.81 -7.31 5.25
N PHE A 255 -9.33 -6.32 4.53
CA PHE A 255 -10.69 -6.29 4.01
C PHE A 255 -10.67 -6.61 2.51
N TYR A 256 -11.55 -7.50 2.07
CA TYR A 256 -11.72 -7.85 0.65
C TYR A 256 -13.15 -7.52 0.21
N ALA A 257 -13.36 -7.17 -1.06
CA ALA A 257 -14.68 -6.88 -1.59
C ALA A 257 -15.66 -8.05 -1.34
N GLU A 258 -16.96 -7.76 -1.23
CA GLU A 258 -17.96 -8.78 -0.91
C GLU A 258 -18.06 -9.92 -1.95
N GLU A 259 -17.58 -9.69 -3.17
CA GLU A 259 -17.52 -10.66 -4.26
C GLU A 259 -16.22 -11.46 -4.30
N SER A 260 -15.31 -11.26 -3.35
CA SER A 260 -14.03 -11.97 -3.29
C SER A 260 -14.15 -13.48 -3.03
N PRO A 261 -15.15 -14.01 -2.28
CA PRO A 261 -15.26 -15.46 -2.10
C PRO A 261 -15.48 -16.16 -3.44
N GLY A 262 -14.60 -17.12 -3.76
CA GLY A 262 -14.64 -17.88 -5.00
C GLY A 262 -14.14 -17.13 -6.24
N HIS A 263 -13.63 -15.90 -6.11
CA HIS A 263 -13.10 -15.14 -7.23
C HIS A 263 -11.80 -15.76 -7.78
N GLU A 264 -11.64 -15.82 -9.11
CA GLU A 264 -10.51 -16.51 -9.76
C GLU A 264 -9.13 -15.92 -9.38
N LYS A 265 -9.08 -14.60 -9.12
CA LYS A 265 -7.86 -13.87 -8.74
C LYS A 265 -7.65 -13.75 -7.25
N LEU A 266 -8.42 -14.49 -6.44
CA LEU A 266 -8.38 -14.36 -4.99
C LEU A 266 -6.95 -14.58 -4.44
N GLU A 267 -6.21 -15.57 -4.93
CA GLU A 267 -4.85 -15.83 -4.44
C GLU A 267 -3.88 -14.68 -4.71
N SER A 268 -3.88 -14.12 -5.92
CA SER A 268 -3.03 -12.95 -6.22
C SER A 268 -3.46 -11.73 -5.43
N LEU A 269 -4.77 -11.58 -5.15
CA LEU A 269 -5.28 -10.50 -4.31
C LEU A 269 -4.82 -10.69 -2.85
N LEU A 270 -4.95 -11.89 -2.28
CA LEU A 270 -4.40 -12.21 -0.96
C LEU A 270 -2.90 -11.91 -0.90
N ALA A 271 -2.13 -12.28 -1.94
CA ALA A 271 -0.69 -12.00 -1.98
C ALA A 271 -0.39 -10.50 -2.00
N HIS A 272 -1.18 -9.71 -2.74
CA HIS A 272 -1.07 -8.25 -2.78
C HIS A 272 -1.35 -7.63 -1.42
N GLU A 273 -2.49 -7.95 -0.82
CA GLU A 273 -2.88 -7.37 0.46
C GLU A 273 -2.00 -7.83 1.64
N ILE A 274 -1.49 -9.07 1.59
CA ILE A 274 -0.57 -9.57 2.63
C ILE A 274 0.82 -8.93 2.47
N ALA A 275 1.26 -8.59 1.25
CA ALA A 275 2.52 -7.87 1.06
C ALA A 275 2.49 -6.46 1.69
N HIS A 276 1.31 -5.82 1.69
CA HIS A 276 1.14 -4.50 2.30
C HIS A 276 1.41 -4.47 3.82
N GLN A 277 1.30 -5.62 4.49
CA GLN A 277 1.59 -5.75 5.92
C GLN A 277 3.03 -5.35 6.27
N TRP A 278 3.96 -5.41 5.30
CA TRP A 278 5.30 -4.84 5.41
C TRP A 278 5.41 -3.45 4.76
N PHE A 279 4.77 -3.25 3.61
CA PHE A 279 4.91 -2.04 2.78
C PHE A 279 3.58 -1.31 2.60
N GLY A 280 3.42 -0.18 3.28
CA GLY A 280 2.14 0.53 3.43
C GLY A 280 1.70 0.57 4.88
N ASP A 281 1.82 -0.56 5.59
CA ASP A 281 1.39 -0.69 6.99
C ASP A 281 2.54 -0.53 7.99
N ALA A 282 3.53 -1.42 7.92
CA ALA A 282 4.69 -1.37 8.80
C ALA A 282 5.60 -0.20 8.47
N VAL A 283 6.00 -0.15 7.20
CA VAL A 283 6.73 0.97 6.61
C VAL A 283 5.74 1.76 5.77
N THR A 284 5.26 2.87 6.32
CA THR A 284 4.30 3.74 5.63
C THR A 284 5.04 4.87 4.92
N GLU A 285 4.52 5.38 3.82
CA GLU A 285 5.08 6.53 3.14
C GLU A 285 5.13 7.80 4.04
N THR A 286 6.14 8.65 3.86
CA THR A 286 6.21 9.96 4.54
C THR A 286 5.20 10.98 4.01
N ASP A 287 4.71 10.77 2.79
CA ASP A 287 3.78 11.66 2.08
C ASP A 287 3.15 10.89 0.91
N TRP A 288 1.94 11.26 0.50
CA TRP A 288 1.19 10.61 -0.57
C TRP A 288 1.94 10.53 -1.92
N ARG A 289 2.86 11.46 -2.21
CA ARG A 289 3.70 11.38 -3.42
C ARG A 289 4.56 10.11 -3.49
N HIS A 290 4.80 9.45 -2.36
CA HIS A 290 5.58 8.23 -2.26
C HIS A 290 4.71 6.97 -2.21
N LEU A 291 3.42 7.07 -2.56
CA LEU A 291 2.45 5.95 -2.54
C LEU A 291 2.94 4.68 -3.26
N TRP A 292 3.77 4.81 -4.30
CA TRP A 292 4.35 3.65 -4.98
C TRP A 292 5.18 2.74 -4.07
N LEU A 293 5.67 3.24 -2.93
CA LEU A 293 6.33 2.43 -1.91
C LEU A 293 5.38 1.42 -1.25
N SER A 294 4.07 1.71 -1.26
CA SER A 294 3.02 0.77 -0.86
C SER A 294 2.61 -0.08 -2.07
N GLU A 295 2.00 0.54 -3.08
CA GLU A 295 1.36 -0.18 -4.19
C GLU A 295 2.35 -0.90 -5.10
N GLY A 296 3.50 -0.29 -5.39
CA GLY A 296 4.51 -0.87 -6.25
C GLY A 296 5.21 -2.06 -5.60
N PHE A 297 5.40 -2.00 -4.28
CA PHE A 297 5.91 -3.13 -3.50
C PHE A 297 4.88 -4.26 -3.47
N ALA A 298 3.65 -4.01 -3.08
CA ALA A 298 2.62 -5.06 -3.06
C ALA A 298 2.43 -5.70 -4.44
N THR A 299 2.42 -4.89 -5.51
CA THR A 299 2.37 -5.37 -6.90
C THR A 299 3.55 -6.29 -7.20
N TYR A 300 4.80 -5.86 -6.94
CA TYR A 300 5.96 -6.68 -7.28
C TYR A 300 6.10 -7.92 -6.41
N PHE A 301 5.77 -7.83 -5.12
CA PHE A 301 5.84 -8.94 -4.19
C PHE A 301 4.78 -10.00 -4.52
N THR A 302 3.61 -9.58 -5.02
CA THR A 302 2.66 -10.50 -5.65
C THR A 302 3.31 -11.24 -6.80
N LEU A 303 4.01 -10.55 -7.71
CA LEU A 303 4.70 -11.22 -8.82
C LEU A 303 5.77 -12.21 -8.35
N LEU A 304 6.52 -11.89 -7.29
CA LEU A 304 7.52 -12.79 -6.70
C LEU A 304 6.88 -14.03 -6.07
N TYR A 305 5.74 -13.87 -5.37
CA TYR A 305 4.98 -15.00 -4.85
C TYR A 305 4.43 -15.88 -5.98
N MET A 306 3.85 -15.28 -7.02
CA MET A 306 3.33 -16.02 -8.17
C MET A 306 4.45 -16.74 -8.95
N GLU A 307 5.65 -16.14 -9.05
CA GLU A 307 6.84 -16.79 -9.58
C GLU A 307 7.21 -18.03 -8.75
N HIS A 308 7.24 -17.88 -7.43
CA HIS A 308 7.59 -18.95 -6.50
C HIS A 308 6.61 -20.12 -6.54
N THR A 309 5.31 -19.83 -6.58
CA THR A 309 4.24 -20.83 -6.54
C THR A 309 4.05 -21.55 -7.87
N TYR A 310 4.20 -20.83 -8.99
CA TYR A 310 3.88 -21.36 -10.32
C TYR A 310 5.10 -21.52 -11.21
N SER A 311 5.68 -20.42 -11.71
CA SER A 311 6.87 -20.47 -12.57
C SER A 311 7.40 -19.08 -12.94
N THR A 312 8.62 -19.04 -13.47
CA THR A 312 9.17 -17.85 -14.15
C THR A 312 8.36 -17.44 -15.39
N ASP A 313 7.67 -18.37 -16.07
CA ASP A 313 6.79 -18.01 -17.20
C ASP A 313 5.57 -17.21 -16.73
N THR A 314 5.05 -17.53 -15.54
CA THR A 314 3.99 -16.75 -14.88
C THR A 314 4.46 -15.32 -14.60
N LEU A 315 5.68 -15.16 -14.07
CA LEU A 315 6.28 -13.84 -13.87
C LEU A 315 6.39 -13.06 -15.18
N LYS A 316 6.94 -13.67 -16.24
CA LYS A 316 7.14 -13.03 -17.54
C LYS A 316 5.81 -12.61 -18.17
N ALA A 317 4.78 -13.44 -18.07
CA ALA A 317 3.44 -13.12 -18.56
C ALA A 317 2.85 -11.90 -17.83
N SER A 318 2.94 -11.86 -16.50
CA SER A 318 2.46 -10.71 -15.71
C SER A 318 3.25 -9.44 -15.98
N LEU A 319 4.59 -9.50 -16.00
CA LEU A 319 5.44 -8.35 -16.34
C LEU A 319 5.08 -7.78 -17.72
N LYS A 320 4.86 -8.66 -18.72
CA LYS A 320 4.43 -8.24 -20.05
C LYS A 320 3.08 -7.51 -20.00
N ALA A 321 2.08 -8.06 -19.30
CA ALA A 321 0.78 -7.42 -19.16
C ALA A 321 0.89 -6.06 -18.46
N ASP A 322 1.72 -5.96 -17.41
CA ASP A 322 1.96 -4.72 -16.68
C ASP A 322 2.67 -3.67 -17.55
N ARG A 323 3.64 -4.09 -18.38
CA ARG A 323 4.31 -3.22 -19.36
C ARG A 323 3.29 -2.58 -20.31
N GLU A 324 2.34 -3.37 -20.83
CA GLU A 324 1.30 -2.88 -21.74
C GLU A 324 0.39 -1.84 -21.06
N LYS A 325 -0.01 -2.07 -19.81
CA LYS A 325 -0.79 -1.10 -19.02
C LYS A 325 -0.03 0.20 -18.78
N ILE A 326 1.25 0.11 -18.43
CA ILE A 326 2.11 1.29 -18.20
C ILE A 326 2.22 2.12 -19.48
N ILE A 327 2.50 1.49 -20.62
CA ILE A 327 2.59 2.17 -21.92
C ILE A 327 1.26 2.85 -22.25
N ALA A 328 0.13 2.15 -22.10
CA ALA A 328 -1.19 2.70 -22.36
C ALA A 328 -1.54 3.87 -21.42
N PHE A 329 -1.07 3.84 -20.17
CA PHE A 329 -1.24 4.94 -19.22
C PHE A 329 -0.35 6.13 -19.57
N ALA A 330 0.94 5.92 -19.84
CA ALA A 330 1.90 6.97 -20.18
C ALA A 330 1.50 7.77 -21.43
N LYS A 331 0.84 7.12 -22.41
CA LYS A 331 0.26 7.77 -23.59
C LYS A 331 -0.90 8.72 -23.24
N ARG A 332 -1.66 8.43 -22.18
CA ARG A 332 -2.82 9.22 -21.74
C ARG A 332 -2.45 10.28 -20.70
N ARG A 333 -1.54 9.97 -19.77
CA ARG A 333 -1.17 10.83 -18.65
C ARG A 333 0.35 10.91 -18.53
N LYS A 334 0.90 12.10 -18.73
CA LYS A 334 2.35 12.37 -18.69
C LYS A 334 2.80 12.81 -17.29
N THR A 335 2.64 11.94 -16.30
CA THR A 335 3.05 12.18 -14.92
C THR A 335 4.14 11.19 -14.48
N PRO A 336 5.09 11.59 -13.62
CA PRO A 336 6.05 10.67 -13.01
C PRO A 336 5.36 9.73 -12.00
N VAL A 337 6.11 8.75 -11.48
CA VAL A 337 5.64 7.87 -10.39
C VAL A 337 5.59 8.63 -9.08
N VAL A 338 6.68 9.33 -8.74
CA VAL A 338 6.67 10.26 -7.60
C VAL A 338 6.05 11.57 -8.06
N ASP A 339 4.72 11.65 -7.96
CA ASP A 339 3.94 12.79 -8.43
C ASP A 339 3.79 13.85 -7.32
N THR A 340 4.58 14.92 -7.44
CA THR A 340 4.56 16.04 -6.47
C THR A 340 3.46 17.06 -6.73
N THR A 341 2.69 16.91 -7.81
CA THR A 341 1.63 17.86 -8.20
C THR A 341 0.30 17.58 -7.50
N VAL A 342 0.18 16.43 -6.82
CA VAL A 342 -1.02 16.01 -6.10
C VAL A 342 -0.97 16.52 -4.66
N HIS A 343 -1.86 17.45 -4.34
CA HIS A 343 -1.99 18.04 -3.00
C HIS A 343 -3.38 17.81 -2.38
N SER A 344 -4.28 17.17 -3.13
CA SER A 344 -5.66 16.84 -2.77
C SER A 344 -6.19 15.79 -3.75
N ASN A 345 -7.31 15.14 -3.44
CA ASN A 345 -7.90 14.08 -4.27
C ASN A 345 -6.90 12.94 -4.54
N TYR A 346 -6.35 12.37 -3.47
CA TYR A 346 -5.28 11.38 -3.56
C TYR A 346 -5.67 10.09 -4.29
N MET A 347 -6.97 9.82 -4.48
CA MET A 347 -7.49 8.76 -5.36
C MET A 347 -6.84 8.76 -6.75
N GLN A 348 -6.46 9.92 -7.28
CA GLN A 348 -5.82 10.02 -8.59
C GLN A 348 -4.41 9.41 -8.64
N LEU A 349 -3.81 9.11 -7.49
CA LEU A 349 -2.52 8.42 -7.36
C LEU A 349 -2.69 6.89 -7.50
N LEU A 350 -3.89 6.33 -7.37
CA LEU A 350 -4.17 4.92 -7.69
C LEU A 350 -4.25 4.76 -9.21
N ASN A 351 -3.12 4.47 -9.81
CA ASN A 351 -2.99 4.32 -11.25
C ASN A 351 -1.76 3.49 -11.61
N ALA A 352 -1.58 3.22 -12.91
CA ALA A 352 -0.52 2.34 -13.39
C ALA A 352 0.92 2.79 -13.10
N ASN A 353 1.14 4.06 -12.72
CA ASN A 353 2.43 4.48 -12.21
C ASN A 353 2.71 3.92 -10.80
N SER A 354 1.75 4.04 -9.88
CA SER A 354 1.95 3.64 -8.48
C SER A 354 2.01 2.11 -8.33
N TYR A 355 1.21 1.39 -9.12
CA TYR A 355 1.13 -0.08 -9.13
C TYR A 355 2.18 -0.69 -10.07
N GLU A 356 1.84 -0.84 -11.34
CA GLU A 356 2.62 -1.63 -12.30
C GLU A 356 4.00 -1.03 -12.55
N ARG A 357 4.11 0.29 -12.74
CA ARG A 357 5.41 0.93 -12.99
C ARG A 357 6.28 0.86 -11.74
N GLY A 358 5.73 1.11 -10.55
CA GLY A 358 6.43 0.92 -9.28
C GLY A 358 7.00 -0.49 -9.15
N GLY A 359 6.20 -1.52 -9.45
CA GLY A 359 6.66 -2.91 -9.44
C GLY A 359 7.72 -3.22 -10.49
N TRP A 360 7.60 -2.66 -11.70
CA TRP A 360 8.62 -2.74 -12.74
C TRP A 360 9.95 -2.11 -12.34
N VAL A 361 9.94 -0.98 -11.62
CA VAL A 361 11.17 -0.35 -11.10
C VAL A 361 11.86 -1.28 -10.11
N LEU A 362 11.12 -1.94 -9.21
CA LEU A 362 11.68 -2.92 -8.29
C LEU A 362 12.25 -4.13 -9.02
N HIS A 363 11.56 -4.63 -10.04
CA HIS A 363 12.05 -5.70 -10.90
C HIS A 363 13.39 -5.32 -11.55
N MET A 364 13.44 -4.19 -12.26
CA MET A 364 14.66 -3.72 -12.91
C MET A 364 15.79 -3.46 -11.91
N LEU A 365 15.46 -2.97 -10.70
CA LEU A 365 16.43 -2.77 -9.64
C LEU A 365 17.04 -4.09 -9.17
N ARG A 366 16.21 -5.13 -8.92
CA ARG A 366 16.65 -6.49 -8.60
C ARG A 366 17.59 -7.02 -9.69
N ARG A 367 17.24 -6.85 -10.98
CA ARG A 367 18.10 -7.28 -12.11
C ARG A 367 19.41 -6.50 -12.19
N LYS A 368 19.39 -5.21 -11.83
CA LYS A 368 20.56 -4.33 -11.86
C LYS A 368 21.60 -4.69 -10.78
N ILE A 369 21.17 -4.80 -9.53
CA ILE A 369 22.10 -5.02 -8.39
C ILE A 369 22.27 -6.49 -8.02
N GLY A 370 21.44 -7.38 -8.56
CA GLY A 370 21.42 -8.81 -8.29
C GLY A 370 20.53 -9.20 -7.10
N ASP A 371 20.01 -10.43 -7.16
CA ASP A 371 19.00 -10.96 -6.23
C ASP A 371 19.43 -10.93 -4.76
N GLU A 372 20.68 -11.29 -4.47
CA GLU A 372 21.18 -11.35 -3.10
C GLU A 372 21.27 -9.96 -2.46
N ARG A 373 21.84 -8.99 -3.19
CA ARG A 373 21.95 -7.60 -2.74
C ARG A 373 20.59 -6.94 -2.65
N PHE A 374 19.70 -7.22 -3.61
CA PHE A 374 18.32 -6.74 -3.56
C PHE A 374 17.62 -7.21 -2.29
N ARG A 375 17.64 -8.52 -2.02
CA ARG A 375 17.04 -9.08 -0.80
C ARG A 375 17.68 -8.51 0.47
N ALA A 376 19.00 -8.33 0.50
CA ALA A 376 19.70 -7.72 1.63
C ALA A 376 19.23 -6.26 1.86
N GLY A 377 19.09 -5.48 0.78
CA GLY A 377 18.56 -4.11 0.81
C GLY A 377 17.11 -4.05 1.30
N ILE A 378 16.23 -4.93 0.79
CA ILE A 378 14.84 -5.04 1.27
C ILE A 378 14.79 -5.32 2.78
N ARG A 379 15.57 -6.29 3.26
CA ARG A 379 15.60 -6.66 4.69
C ARG A 379 16.14 -5.53 5.56
N GLN A 380 17.16 -4.80 5.08
CA GLN A 380 17.70 -3.65 5.77
C GLN A 380 16.69 -2.50 5.83
N TYR A 381 16.07 -2.18 4.70
CA TYR A 381 15.01 -1.18 4.59
C TYR A 381 13.86 -1.49 5.55
N PHE A 382 13.34 -2.73 5.53
CA PHE A 382 12.30 -3.10 6.48
C PHE A 382 12.77 -2.94 7.93
N ARG A 383 13.96 -3.44 8.28
CA ARG A 383 14.50 -3.33 9.65
C ARG A 383 14.64 -1.89 10.15
N ASP A 384 15.09 -0.96 9.31
CA ASP A 384 15.36 0.43 9.71
C ASP A 384 14.09 1.29 9.81
N TYR A 385 13.06 0.93 9.04
CA TYR A 385 11.81 1.68 8.93
C TYR A 385 10.60 0.95 9.49
N ASN A 386 10.74 -0.26 10.05
CA ASN A 386 9.64 -0.99 10.68
C ASN A 386 8.99 -0.15 11.79
N GLY A 387 7.68 0.09 11.69
CA GLY A 387 6.94 0.96 12.59
C GLY A 387 7.16 2.47 12.38
N ARG A 388 7.81 2.87 11.27
CA ARG A 388 8.16 4.25 10.94
C ARG A 388 7.69 4.60 9.52
N ASN A 389 8.06 5.80 9.07
CA ASN A 389 7.80 6.27 7.73
C ASN A 389 9.06 6.34 6.88
N ALA A 390 8.93 6.09 5.58
CA ALA A 390 10.02 6.19 4.63
C ALA A 390 9.63 6.97 3.37
N SER A 391 10.59 7.69 2.80
CA SER A 391 10.50 8.33 1.50
C SER A 391 11.16 7.48 0.41
N THR A 392 10.96 7.87 -0.84
CA THR A 392 11.66 7.24 -1.98
C THR A 392 13.17 7.35 -1.89
N ASP A 393 13.68 8.45 -1.31
CA ASP A 393 15.12 8.65 -1.13
C ASP A 393 15.70 7.78 -0.01
N ASP A 394 14.92 7.51 1.04
CA ASP A 394 15.28 6.57 2.11
C ASP A 394 15.43 5.15 1.56
N PHE A 395 14.44 4.70 0.77
CA PHE A 395 14.52 3.39 0.10
C PHE A 395 15.72 3.33 -0.84
N ARG A 396 15.94 4.37 -1.67
CA ARG A 396 17.11 4.44 -2.55
C ARG A 396 18.41 4.28 -1.77
N ALA A 397 18.57 4.98 -0.64
CA ALA A 397 19.79 4.93 0.16
C ALA A 397 20.09 3.51 0.68
N GLU A 398 19.08 2.76 1.10
CA GLU A 398 19.27 1.37 1.54
C GLU A 398 19.64 0.44 0.39
N MET A 399 19.08 0.66 -0.79
CA MET A 399 19.44 -0.10 -1.99
C MET A 399 20.84 0.25 -2.51
N GLU A 400 21.28 1.51 -2.38
CA GLU A 400 22.66 1.92 -2.68
C GLU A 400 23.66 1.27 -1.72
N ARG A 401 23.33 1.24 -0.42
CA ARG A 401 24.15 0.59 0.60
C ARG A 401 24.31 -0.90 0.35
N ALA A 402 23.23 -1.60 0.00
CA ALA A 402 23.26 -3.02 -0.31
C ALA A 402 23.90 -3.31 -1.67
N GLY A 403 23.66 -2.47 -2.66
CA GLY A 403 24.16 -2.62 -4.04
C GLY A 403 25.64 -2.27 -4.20
N GLY A 404 26.16 -1.35 -3.38
CA GLY A 404 27.52 -0.83 -3.49
C GLY A 404 27.73 0.12 -4.66
N GLU A 405 26.66 0.70 -5.21
CA GLU A 405 26.69 1.61 -6.36
C GLU A 405 25.73 2.79 -6.19
N ASN A 406 25.96 3.88 -6.92
CA ASN A 406 25.05 5.03 -6.93
C ASN A 406 23.83 4.72 -7.81
N LEU A 407 22.63 4.84 -7.24
CA LEU A 407 21.36 4.55 -7.90
C LEU A 407 20.55 5.81 -8.20
N LYS A 408 21.08 7.02 -7.94
CA LYS A 408 20.37 8.28 -8.18
C LYS A 408 19.91 8.41 -9.62
N GLY A 409 20.76 8.10 -10.60
CA GLY A 409 20.39 8.15 -12.03
C GLY A 409 19.23 7.19 -12.36
N PHE A 410 19.32 5.94 -11.85
CA PHE A 410 18.27 4.94 -12.01
C PHE A 410 16.94 5.40 -11.43
N PHE A 411 16.91 5.88 -10.18
CA PHE A 411 15.68 6.36 -9.55
C PHE A 411 15.12 7.59 -10.27
N THR A 412 15.99 8.52 -10.70
CA THR A 412 15.59 9.74 -11.42
C THR A 412 14.85 9.41 -12.72
N GLN A 413 15.42 8.54 -13.56
CA GLN A 413 14.82 8.22 -14.86
C GLN A 413 13.54 7.38 -14.70
N TRP A 414 13.48 6.47 -13.72
CA TRP A 414 12.36 5.52 -13.64
C TRP A 414 11.18 6.00 -12.79
N LEU A 415 11.44 6.81 -11.75
CA LEU A 415 10.40 7.26 -10.81
C LEU A 415 10.06 8.75 -10.93
N TYR A 416 11.05 9.59 -11.24
CA TYR A 416 10.87 11.06 -11.27
C TYR A 416 10.68 11.62 -12.68
N THR A 417 10.80 10.79 -13.72
CA THR A 417 10.58 11.18 -15.12
C THR A 417 9.30 10.56 -15.65
N ALA A 418 8.42 11.36 -16.26
CA ALA A 418 7.15 10.86 -16.78
C ALA A 418 7.30 9.93 -18.00
N ALA A 419 8.24 10.21 -18.89
CA ALA A 419 8.49 9.45 -20.10
C ALA A 419 8.86 7.97 -19.80
N ILE A 420 8.70 7.13 -20.82
CA ILE A 420 9.18 5.75 -20.86
C ILE A 420 10.04 5.57 -22.13
N PRO A 421 11.01 4.64 -22.15
CA PRO A 421 11.78 4.39 -23.36
C PRO A 421 10.92 3.91 -24.53
N GLU A 422 11.07 4.55 -25.68
CA GLU A 422 10.44 4.18 -26.95
C GLU A 422 11.56 3.79 -27.93
N LEU A 423 11.76 2.49 -28.15
CA LEU A 423 12.90 1.94 -28.87
C LEU A 423 12.51 1.51 -30.28
N GLN A 424 13.19 2.08 -31.28
CA GLN A 424 13.20 1.53 -32.64
C GLN A 424 14.51 0.79 -32.87
N VAL A 425 14.44 -0.42 -33.43
CA VAL A 425 15.61 -1.24 -33.71
C VAL A 425 15.70 -1.59 -35.18
N ASN A 426 16.78 -1.16 -35.83
CA ASN A 426 17.07 -1.45 -37.23
C ASN A 426 18.21 -2.47 -37.33
N LEU A 427 18.08 -3.45 -38.23
CA LEU A 427 19.06 -4.49 -38.46
C LEU A 427 19.49 -4.54 -39.92
N ASN A 428 20.80 -4.66 -40.15
CA ASN A 428 21.36 -4.88 -41.48
C ASN A 428 22.46 -5.94 -41.44
N TYR A 429 22.26 -7.07 -42.12
CA TYR A 429 23.27 -8.12 -42.26
C TYR A 429 24.13 -7.87 -43.50
N ASN A 430 25.44 -7.78 -43.31
CA ASN A 430 26.41 -7.73 -44.38
C ASN A 430 27.07 -9.11 -44.55
N GLU A 431 26.77 -9.76 -45.67
CA GLU A 431 27.28 -11.08 -46.02
C GLU A 431 28.81 -11.09 -46.26
N SER A 432 29.34 -10.03 -46.87
CA SER A 432 30.78 -9.93 -47.16
C SER A 432 31.65 -9.86 -45.90
N THR A 433 31.12 -9.29 -44.82
CA THR A 433 31.83 -9.14 -43.55
C THR A 433 31.34 -10.12 -42.48
N HIS A 434 30.31 -10.92 -42.75
CA HIS A 434 29.65 -11.80 -41.77
C HIS A 434 29.27 -11.05 -40.48
N THR A 435 28.68 -9.85 -40.61
CA THR A 435 28.29 -9.01 -39.47
C THR A 435 26.87 -8.49 -39.60
N VAL A 436 26.16 -8.45 -38.47
CA VAL A 436 24.89 -7.73 -38.33
C VAL A 436 25.17 -6.36 -37.70
N LYS A 437 24.88 -5.29 -38.42
CA LYS A 437 24.78 -3.94 -37.84
C LYS A 437 23.41 -3.81 -37.17
N MET A 438 23.40 -3.60 -35.86
CA MET A 438 22.20 -3.26 -35.10
C MET A 438 22.25 -1.80 -34.67
N GLU A 439 21.20 -1.06 -34.98
CA GLU A 439 21.01 0.34 -34.56
C GLU A 439 19.78 0.43 -33.66
N VAL A 440 19.99 0.84 -32.41
CA VAL A 440 18.93 1.08 -31.42
C VAL A 440 18.73 2.58 -31.28
N ILE A 441 17.53 3.06 -31.53
CA ILE A 441 17.16 4.48 -31.53
C ILE A 441 16.17 4.72 -30.39
N GLN A 442 16.47 5.66 -29.51
CA GLN A 442 15.55 6.15 -28.49
C GLN A 442 14.69 7.27 -29.07
N ASN A 443 13.38 7.10 -29.23
CA ASN A 443 12.51 8.10 -29.87
C ASN A 443 12.01 9.19 -28.91
N GLN A 444 12.04 8.92 -27.61
CA GLN A 444 11.63 9.83 -26.56
C GLN A 444 12.72 10.83 -26.12
N LEU A 445 12.31 11.85 -25.36
CA LEU A 445 13.16 12.66 -24.49
C LEU A 445 12.54 12.73 -23.07
N PRO A 446 13.36 12.80 -22.00
CA PRO A 446 14.82 12.70 -22.00
C PRO A 446 15.30 11.30 -22.41
N LEU A 447 16.57 11.18 -22.81
CA LEU A 447 17.19 9.89 -23.08
C LEU A 447 17.37 9.11 -21.78
N PHE A 448 17.27 7.80 -21.86
CA PHE A 448 17.44 6.89 -20.73
C PHE A 448 18.75 6.12 -20.87
N GLU A 449 19.30 5.69 -19.73
CA GLU A 449 20.46 4.81 -19.66
C GLU A 449 20.08 3.43 -19.11
N PHE A 450 20.34 2.37 -19.88
CA PHE A 450 20.07 1.00 -19.45
C PHE A 450 20.79 -0.05 -20.31
N PRO A 451 21.09 -1.24 -19.75
CA PRO A 451 21.50 -2.38 -20.55
C PRO A 451 20.30 -3.01 -21.26
N LEU A 452 20.35 -3.09 -22.59
CA LEU A 452 19.40 -3.87 -23.40
C LEU A 452 19.95 -5.28 -23.59
N GLU A 453 19.23 -6.28 -23.08
CA GLU A 453 19.52 -7.69 -23.32
C GLU A 453 19.05 -8.11 -24.72
N TYR A 454 19.87 -8.87 -25.45
CA TYR A 454 19.48 -9.39 -26.76
C TYR A 454 20.16 -10.72 -27.10
N THR A 455 19.60 -11.45 -28.06
CA THR A 455 20.30 -12.57 -28.71
C THR A 455 19.90 -12.69 -30.19
N LEU A 456 20.84 -13.18 -31.00
CA LEU A 456 20.60 -13.59 -32.40
C LEU A 456 20.23 -15.08 -32.52
N ASP A 457 20.28 -15.82 -31.41
CA ASP A 457 20.01 -17.24 -31.33
C ASP A 457 19.55 -17.59 -29.91
N LYS A 458 18.32 -18.07 -29.76
CA LYS A 458 17.74 -18.41 -28.45
C LYS A 458 18.50 -19.51 -27.71
N THR A 459 19.36 -20.27 -28.40
CA THR A 459 20.20 -21.31 -27.80
C THR A 459 21.51 -20.75 -27.21
N LYS A 460 21.83 -19.49 -27.49
CA LYS A 460 23.06 -18.83 -27.02
C LYS A 460 22.81 -17.92 -25.81
N PRO A 461 23.84 -17.65 -24.99
CA PRO A 461 23.74 -16.70 -23.89
C PRO A 461 23.34 -15.30 -24.35
N LEU A 462 22.53 -14.62 -23.53
CA LEU A 462 22.14 -13.23 -23.77
C LEU A 462 23.36 -12.31 -23.77
N GLN A 463 23.38 -11.39 -24.73
CA GLN A 463 24.32 -10.29 -24.82
C GLN A 463 23.69 -9.03 -24.22
N LYS A 464 24.53 -8.10 -23.76
CA LYS A 464 24.09 -6.80 -23.20
C LYS A 464 24.67 -5.67 -24.02
N LEU A 465 23.82 -4.76 -24.46
CA LEU A 465 24.21 -3.49 -25.09
C LEU A 465 23.80 -2.33 -24.19
N MET A 466 24.75 -1.49 -23.79
CA MET A 466 24.43 -0.29 -23.02
C MET A 466 23.83 0.76 -23.96
N ILE A 467 22.59 1.16 -23.68
CA ILE A 467 21.88 2.23 -24.38
C ILE A 467 21.95 3.48 -23.51
N LYS A 468 22.40 4.59 -24.09
CA LYS A 468 22.46 5.92 -23.43
C LYS A 468 22.26 7.08 -24.42
N ASP A 469 22.70 6.89 -25.66
CA ASP A 469 22.65 7.90 -26.71
C ASP A 469 21.33 7.84 -27.49
N LYS A 470 21.05 8.87 -28.30
CA LYS A 470 19.88 8.91 -29.20
C LYS A 470 19.89 7.74 -30.17
N VAL A 471 21.07 7.39 -30.67
CA VAL A 471 21.34 6.25 -31.56
C VAL A 471 22.53 5.50 -30.99
N THR A 472 22.36 4.21 -30.73
CA THR A 472 23.45 3.29 -30.33
C THR A 472 23.62 2.25 -31.42
N THR A 473 24.84 2.12 -31.96
CA THR A 473 25.14 1.17 -33.03
C THR A 473 26.11 0.10 -32.53
N VAL A 474 25.86 -1.17 -32.85
CA VAL A 474 26.79 -2.28 -32.59
C VAL A 474 26.92 -3.18 -33.82
N MET A 475 28.14 -3.67 -34.05
CA MET A 475 28.46 -4.66 -35.07
C MET A 475 28.58 -6.04 -34.40
N ILE A 476 27.72 -6.97 -34.77
CA ILE A 476 27.63 -8.30 -34.15
C ILE A 476 28.11 -9.35 -35.16
N PRO A 477 29.16 -10.13 -34.86
CA PRO A 477 29.57 -11.24 -35.71
C PRO A 477 28.45 -12.27 -35.89
N ALA A 478 28.18 -12.66 -37.13
CA ALA A 478 27.17 -13.67 -37.47
C ALA A 478 27.60 -14.43 -38.72
N ALA A 479 27.93 -15.72 -38.56
CA ALA A 479 28.42 -16.57 -39.66
C ALA A 479 27.42 -16.70 -40.82
N ALA A 480 26.13 -16.55 -40.53
CA ALA A 480 25.06 -16.50 -41.50
C ALA A 480 24.05 -15.41 -41.09
N LYS A 481 23.18 -15.03 -42.04
CA LYS A 481 22.07 -14.12 -41.75
C LYS A 481 21.19 -14.72 -40.63
N PRO A 482 21.01 -14.02 -39.50
CA PRO A 482 20.22 -14.55 -38.40
C PRO A 482 18.74 -14.63 -38.78
N ALA A 483 18.03 -15.63 -38.23
CA ALA A 483 16.59 -15.78 -38.41
C ALA A 483 15.80 -14.61 -37.78
N GLY A 484 16.38 -13.94 -36.79
CA GLY A 484 15.83 -12.76 -36.16
C GLY A 484 16.74 -12.25 -35.03
N ILE A 485 16.25 -11.23 -34.34
CA ILE A 485 16.81 -10.78 -33.07
C ILE A 485 15.71 -10.84 -32.02
N TRP A 486 16.07 -11.32 -30.83
CA TRP A 486 15.19 -11.30 -29.67
C TRP A 486 15.73 -10.26 -28.72
N LEU A 487 15.00 -9.16 -28.60
CA LEU A 487 15.26 -8.08 -27.67
C LEU A 487 14.52 -8.36 -26.36
N ASP A 488 15.22 -8.19 -25.24
CA ASP A 488 14.69 -8.40 -23.90
C ASP A 488 13.91 -9.72 -23.75
N PRO A 489 14.47 -10.88 -24.15
CA PRO A 489 13.72 -12.15 -24.19
C PRO A 489 13.26 -12.63 -22.81
N ASP A 490 13.91 -12.14 -21.74
CA ASP A 490 13.55 -12.44 -20.36
C ASP A 490 12.61 -11.41 -19.73
N ILE A 491 12.17 -10.39 -20.47
CA ILE A 491 11.21 -9.37 -20.00
C ILE A 491 11.78 -8.61 -18.77
N ASN A 492 13.04 -8.16 -18.87
CA ASN A 492 13.77 -7.44 -17.83
C ASN A 492 13.82 -5.92 -18.05
N LEU A 493 13.31 -5.39 -19.17
CA LEU A 493 13.36 -3.95 -19.49
C LEU A 493 11.97 -3.32 -19.70
N LEU A 494 11.64 -2.29 -18.92
CA LEU A 494 10.46 -1.46 -19.19
C LEU A 494 10.73 -0.54 -20.40
N ALA A 495 10.27 -0.93 -21.58
CA ALA A 495 10.34 -0.12 -22.79
C ALA A 495 9.20 -0.47 -23.76
N GLU A 496 8.77 0.51 -24.56
CA GLU A 496 7.97 0.28 -25.75
C GLU A 496 8.92 -0.03 -26.92
N PHE A 497 8.75 -1.19 -27.56
CA PHE A 497 9.47 -1.52 -28.78
C PHE A 497 8.60 -1.14 -29.98
N ALA A 498 8.98 -0.06 -30.66
CA ALA A 498 8.33 0.38 -31.88
C ALA A 498 8.47 -0.70 -32.96
N ARG A 499 7.38 -0.96 -33.67
CA ARG A 499 7.34 -1.90 -34.79
C ARG A 499 7.85 -1.27 -36.08
#